data_AF-A0A8T3QIE6-F1
#
_entry.id   AF-A0A8T3QIE6-F1
#
_cell.length_a   1.000
_cell.length_b   1.000
_cell.length_c   1.000
_cell.angle_alpha   90.00
_cell.angle_beta   90.00
_cell.angle_gamma   90.00
#
_symmetry.space_group_name_H-M   'P 1'
#
loop_
_entity.id
_entity.type
_entity.pdbx_description
1 polymer ?
#
loop_
_entity_poly.entity_id
_entity_poly.type
_entity_poly.pdbx_seq_one_letter_code
_entity_poly.pdbx_strand_id
1 'polypeptide(L)'
;MASVYFEASFGGIAMLVSTIETERGRDIVVQSPAQGDHHTLTDHGKRLVRTTCEILFVDQPGQPDYFDRYAALVQAFEDGETKMFTHALDGNYRAKVENLTTRADSTALEVAVSAVFLRDDEALRVFPVAPGVNPAAGVEAVSTAVGSTLNVLDEFELESGVPALALEEITRWSEADDLDSQDVFVGVASLTAKIDEAIEELELLHDLTRWEPYKQMIALRFEVVRAGEAFTSSTSTVFDLFVAVPQPVLAICAEVYGAADARDFAAKVTKANRLRTPGRVPAGTTLKMPAVSS
;
A
#
# COMPACT_ATOMS: atom_id res chain seq x y z
N MET A 1 16.53 -20.69 34.71
CA MET A 1 15.98 -20.99 33.37
C MET A 1 17.14 -20.96 32.40
N ALA A 2 17.31 -21.95 31.53
CA ALA A 2 18.38 -21.93 30.53
C ALA A 2 18.03 -20.85 29.49
N SER A 3 18.84 -19.79 29.39
CA SER A 3 18.70 -18.81 28.33
C SER A 3 19.00 -19.49 26.99
N VAL A 4 18.06 -19.42 26.06
CA VAL A 4 18.25 -19.94 24.71
C VAL A 4 19.02 -18.88 23.92
N TYR A 5 20.17 -19.26 23.38
CA TYR A 5 20.96 -18.40 22.50
C TYR A 5 20.83 -18.85 21.06
N PHE A 6 20.74 -17.89 20.16
CA PHE A 6 20.71 -18.10 18.72
C PHE A 6 22.03 -17.63 18.12
N GLU A 7 22.58 -18.42 17.19
CA GLU A 7 23.75 -17.99 16.43
C GLU A 7 23.32 -17.00 15.34
N ALA A 8 23.98 -15.84 15.32
CA ALA A 8 23.84 -14.82 14.29
C ALA A 8 25.22 -14.34 13.84
N SER A 9 25.30 -13.67 12.70
CA SER A 9 26.55 -13.04 12.27
C SER A 9 26.33 -11.69 11.59
N PHE A 10 27.32 -10.80 11.70
CA PHE A 10 27.30 -9.51 11.00
C PHE A 10 28.65 -9.29 10.31
N GLY A 11 28.66 -9.30 8.98
CA GLY A 11 29.91 -9.15 8.22
C GLY A 11 30.95 -10.22 8.52
N GLY A 12 30.52 -11.42 8.91
CA GLY A 12 31.40 -12.52 9.36
C GLY A 12 31.75 -12.51 10.84
N ILE A 13 31.31 -11.51 11.62
CA ILE A 13 31.47 -11.48 13.08
C ILE A 13 30.44 -12.41 13.69
N ALA A 14 30.88 -13.51 14.30
CA ALA A 14 30.02 -14.47 14.98
C ALA A 14 29.54 -13.93 16.34
N MET A 15 28.23 -14.05 16.59
CA MET A 15 27.53 -13.48 17.74
C MET A 15 26.49 -14.46 18.29
N LEU A 16 26.29 -14.44 19.60
CA LEU A 16 25.16 -15.12 20.24
C LEU A 16 24.09 -14.10 20.59
N VAL A 17 22.86 -14.35 20.16
CA VAL A 17 21.73 -13.46 20.39
C VAL A 17 20.76 -14.14 21.37
N SER A 18 20.44 -13.47 22.47
CA SER A 18 19.49 -13.97 23.47
C SER A 18 18.06 -13.54 23.16
N THR A 19 17.88 -12.32 22.68
CA THR A 19 16.58 -11.76 22.28
C THR A 19 16.70 -11.18 20.88
N ILE A 20 15.74 -11.51 20.02
CA ILE A 20 15.66 -10.95 18.67
C ILE A 20 14.22 -10.49 18.41
N GLU A 21 14.06 -9.20 18.15
CA GLU A 21 12.78 -8.59 17.84
C GLU A 21 12.90 -7.87 16.50
N THR A 22 12.13 -8.32 15.52
CA THR A 22 12.13 -7.73 14.18
C THR A 22 10.85 -6.95 13.98
N GLU A 23 10.97 -5.62 13.97
CA GLU A 23 9.90 -4.72 13.58
C GLU A 23 9.82 -4.66 12.05
N ARG A 24 8.63 -4.97 11.52
CA ARG A 24 8.28 -4.82 10.11
C ARG A 24 6.94 -4.11 10.02
N GLY A 25 6.71 -3.38 8.94
CA GLY A 25 5.42 -2.72 8.72
C GLY A 25 5.49 -1.64 7.66
N ARG A 26 4.47 -0.79 7.65
CA ARG A 26 4.41 0.42 6.83
C ARG A 26 4.56 1.66 7.70
N ASP A 27 5.13 2.71 7.15
CA ASP A 27 5.18 3.99 7.83
C ASP A 27 3.90 4.76 7.50
N ILE A 28 3.05 4.94 8.50
CA ILE A 28 1.75 5.59 8.37
C ILE A 28 1.83 6.91 9.14
N VAL A 29 1.79 8.02 8.41
CA VAL A 29 1.76 9.35 9.02
C VAL A 29 0.31 9.77 9.17
N VAL A 30 -0.10 9.97 10.43
CA VAL A 30 -1.40 10.54 10.77
C VAL A 30 -1.27 12.06 10.67
N GLN A 31 -1.81 12.66 9.62
CA GLN A 31 -2.00 14.11 9.62
C GLN A 31 -3.30 14.41 10.34
N SER A 32 -3.18 15.03 11.52
CA SER A 32 -4.32 15.46 12.31
C SER A 32 -4.56 16.96 12.07
N PRO A 33 -5.50 17.35 11.18
CA PRO A 33 -5.89 18.74 11.07
C PRO A 33 -6.59 19.19 12.36
N ALA A 34 -6.30 20.40 12.83
CA ALA A 34 -6.77 20.92 14.12
C ALA A 34 -8.32 21.09 14.24
N GLN A 35 -9.09 20.73 13.21
CA GLN A 35 -10.55 20.76 13.20
C GLN A 35 -11.08 19.65 12.27
N GLY A 36 -11.52 18.52 12.85
CA GLY A 36 -12.27 17.46 12.15
C GLY A 36 -11.97 16.06 12.67
N ASP A 37 -13.01 15.21 12.78
CA ASP A 37 -12.92 13.80 13.19
C ASP A 37 -12.36 12.88 12.08
N HIS A 38 -11.93 13.44 10.95
CA HIS A 38 -11.35 12.70 9.83
C HIS A 38 -9.85 12.98 9.72
N HIS A 39 -9.06 12.00 10.17
CA HIS A 39 -7.60 12.02 10.01
C HIS A 39 -7.22 11.39 8.67
N THR A 40 -6.48 12.12 7.86
CA THR A 40 -5.93 11.58 6.61
C THR A 40 -4.66 10.81 6.94
N LEU A 41 -4.73 9.49 6.83
CA LEU A 41 -3.57 8.61 6.91
C LEU A 41 -2.84 8.66 5.58
N THR A 42 -1.59 9.14 5.58
CA THR A 42 -0.74 9.12 4.39
C THR A 42 0.28 8.00 4.55
N ASP A 43 0.22 7.04 3.63
CA ASP A 43 1.15 5.92 3.56
C ASP A 43 2.45 6.37 2.89
N HIS A 44 3.55 6.37 3.64
CA HIS A 44 4.87 6.78 3.14
C HIS A 44 5.72 5.59 2.67
N GLY A 45 5.13 4.40 2.58
CA GLY A 45 5.78 3.19 2.09
C GLY A 45 6.19 2.20 3.18
N LYS A 46 7.07 1.25 2.83
CA LYS A 46 7.54 0.22 3.77
C LYS A 46 8.42 0.87 4.84
N ARG A 47 8.10 0.60 6.12
CA ARG A 47 8.97 0.94 7.25
C ARG A 47 10.27 0.15 7.09
N LEU A 48 11.41 0.80 7.32
CA LEU A 48 12.70 0.11 7.32
C LEU A 48 12.64 -1.04 8.33
N VAL A 49 12.98 -2.25 7.87
CA VAL A 49 12.99 -3.42 8.74
C VAL A 49 14.07 -3.21 9.78
N ARG A 50 13.66 -3.27 11.05
CA ARG A 50 14.52 -3.03 12.20
C ARG A 50 14.57 -4.30 13.03
N THR A 51 15.75 -4.88 13.17
CA THR A 51 15.96 -6.03 14.05
C THR A 51 16.74 -5.57 15.28
N THR A 52 16.08 -5.55 16.42
CA THR A 52 16.70 -5.30 17.72
C THR A 52 17.23 -6.62 18.28
N CYS A 53 18.50 -6.63 18.68
CA CYS A 53 19.17 -7.80 19.23
C CYS A 53 19.78 -7.49 20.59
N GLU A 54 19.58 -8.40 21.53
CA GLU A 54 20.42 -8.51 22.73
C GLU A 54 21.50 -9.57 22.45
N ILE A 55 22.74 -9.11 22.34
CA ILE A 55 23.92 -9.87 21.89
C ILE A 55 24.81 -10.15 23.10
N LEU A 56 25.38 -11.35 23.14
CA LEU A 56 26.37 -11.76 24.11
C LEU A 56 27.64 -12.22 23.41
N PHE A 57 28.76 -11.56 23.72
CA PHE A 57 30.10 -11.99 23.32
C PHE A 57 30.75 -12.76 24.46
N VAL A 58 31.06 -14.03 24.20
CA VAL A 58 31.78 -14.96 25.10
C VAL A 58 32.81 -15.73 24.29
N ASP A 59 33.79 -16.33 24.96
CA ASP A 59 34.73 -17.23 24.29
C ASP A 59 34.01 -18.42 23.65
N GLN A 60 34.34 -18.67 22.38
CA GLN A 60 33.76 -19.75 21.59
C GLN A 60 34.89 -20.55 20.92
N PRO A 61 34.82 -21.90 20.94
CA PRO A 61 35.81 -22.72 20.28
C PRO A 61 35.87 -22.43 18.77
N GLY A 62 37.07 -22.13 18.26
CA GLY A 62 37.30 -21.89 16.83
C GLY A 62 36.95 -20.49 16.34
N GLN A 63 36.55 -19.57 17.23
CA GLN A 63 36.30 -18.16 16.91
C GLN A 63 37.45 -17.28 17.45
N PRO A 64 37.65 -16.07 16.88
CA PRO A 64 38.53 -15.05 17.45
C PRO A 64 38.14 -14.70 18.88
N ASP A 65 39.01 -14.03 19.63
CA ASP A 65 38.73 -13.58 21.01
C ASP A 65 37.41 -12.78 21.10
N TYR A 66 36.64 -12.97 22.17
CA TYR A 66 35.33 -12.33 22.32
C TYR A 66 35.44 -10.79 22.30
N PHE A 67 36.53 -10.23 22.82
CA PHE A 67 36.80 -8.79 22.83
C PHE A 67 37.15 -8.29 21.43
N ASP A 68 37.89 -9.05 20.63
CA ASP A 68 38.19 -8.70 19.24
C ASP A 68 36.91 -8.68 18.38
N ARG A 69 36.01 -9.65 18.59
CA ARG A 69 34.71 -9.69 17.90
C ARG A 69 33.82 -8.52 18.31
N TYR A 70 33.82 -8.17 19.59
CA TYR A 70 33.13 -6.99 20.11
C TYR A 70 33.69 -5.69 19.50
N ALA A 71 35.02 -5.51 19.51
CA ALA A 71 35.68 -4.34 18.95
C ALA A 71 35.40 -4.20 17.45
N ALA A 72 35.35 -5.30 16.70
CA ALA A 72 34.97 -5.31 15.29
C ALA A 72 33.51 -4.85 15.06
N LEU A 73 32.59 -5.19 15.97
CA LEU A 73 31.20 -4.71 15.89
C LEU A 73 31.11 -3.20 16.20
N VAL A 74 31.84 -2.73 17.22
CA VAL A 74 31.92 -1.29 17.54
C VAL A 74 32.49 -0.50 16.38
N GLN A 75 33.58 -0.98 15.78
CA GLN A 75 34.17 -0.35 14.60
C GLN A 75 33.18 -0.28 13.43
N ALA A 76 32.46 -1.38 13.16
CA ALA A 76 31.46 -1.39 12.08
C ALA A 76 30.26 -0.44 12.35
N PHE A 77 29.92 -0.21 13.62
CA PHE A 77 28.95 0.79 14.04
C PHE A 77 29.48 2.22 13.82
N GLU A 78 30.72 2.51 14.22
CA GLU A 78 31.35 3.83 14.05
C GLU A 78 31.54 4.21 12.58
N ASP A 79 31.94 3.24 11.75
CA ASP A 79 32.14 3.46 10.31
C ASP A 79 30.81 3.54 9.52
N GLY A 80 29.69 3.16 10.15
CA GLY A 80 28.38 3.13 9.51
C GLY A 80 28.30 2.15 8.34
N GLU A 81 29.10 1.09 8.35
CA GLU A 81 29.22 0.17 7.22
C GLU A 81 27.99 -0.72 7.07
N THR A 82 27.50 -0.83 5.84
CA THR A 82 26.51 -1.85 5.49
C THR A 82 27.21 -3.19 5.26
N LYS A 83 26.91 -4.18 6.11
CA LYS A 83 27.38 -5.57 5.95
C LYS A 83 26.22 -6.56 5.91
N MET A 84 26.52 -7.80 5.53
CA MET A 84 25.53 -8.88 5.55
C MET A 84 25.27 -9.29 7.01
N PHE A 85 24.02 -9.16 7.45
CA PHE A 85 23.53 -9.73 8.69
C PHE A 85 22.89 -11.09 8.41
N THR A 86 23.33 -12.11 9.14
CA THR A 86 22.74 -13.45 9.17
C THR A 86 21.84 -13.56 10.39
N HIS A 87 20.55 -13.41 10.17
CA HIS A 87 19.51 -13.53 11.18
C HIS A 87 19.17 -15.02 11.39
N ALA A 88 19.10 -15.45 12.66
CA ALA A 88 18.85 -16.85 13.01
C ALA A 88 17.53 -17.42 12.45
N LEU A 89 16.46 -16.61 12.45
CA LEU A 89 15.13 -16.97 11.94
C LEU A 89 14.84 -16.50 10.51
N ASP A 90 15.24 -15.27 10.16
CA ASP A 90 14.82 -14.59 8.93
C ASP A 90 15.79 -14.72 7.75
N GLY A 91 16.92 -15.39 7.93
CA GLY A 91 17.94 -15.56 6.90
C GLY A 91 18.89 -14.36 6.77
N ASN A 92 19.46 -14.16 5.58
CA ASN A 92 20.54 -13.19 5.36
C ASN A 92 20.02 -11.91 4.68
N TYR A 93 20.41 -10.74 5.18
CA TYR A 93 20.11 -9.45 4.54
C TYR A 93 21.19 -8.41 4.81
N ARG A 94 21.30 -7.39 3.95
CA ARG A 94 22.24 -6.28 4.16
C ARG A 94 21.70 -5.35 5.23
N ALA A 95 22.52 -4.96 6.20
CA ALA A 95 22.12 -4.09 7.28
C ALA A 95 23.25 -3.16 7.72
N LYS A 96 22.88 -2.04 8.34
CA LYS A 96 23.77 -1.20 9.14
C LYS A 96 23.43 -1.35 10.62
N VAL A 97 24.40 -1.12 11.49
CA VAL A 97 24.18 -1.13 12.95
C VAL A 97 23.78 0.27 13.41
N GLU A 98 22.77 0.36 14.27
CA GLU A 98 22.33 1.56 14.97
C GLU A 98 22.14 1.27 16.47
N ASN A 99 22.11 2.33 17.29
CA ASN A 99 21.78 2.27 18.71
C ASN A 99 22.53 1.19 19.50
N LEU A 100 23.85 1.12 19.30
CA LEU A 100 24.70 0.17 20.02
C LEU A 100 24.90 0.65 21.47
N THR A 101 24.43 -0.14 22.43
CA THR A 101 24.66 0.10 23.86
C THR A 101 25.36 -1.11 24.46
N THR A 102 26.42 -0.86 25.23
CA THR A 102 27.23 -1.92 25.84
C THR A 102 27.01 -1.95 27.35
N ARG A 103 26.83 -3.16 27.90
CA ARG A 103 26.90 -3.45 29.33
C ARG A 103 28.07 -4.39 29.55
N ALA A 104 29.20 -3.82 29.98
CA ALA A 104 30.38 -4.57 30.39
C ALA A 104 30.49 -4.50 31.92
N ASP A 105 30.55 -5.67 32.56
CA ASP A 105 30.96 -5.77 33.95
C ASP A 105 32.47 -6.06 33.98
N SER A 106 33.22 -5.25 34.70
CA SER A 106 34.69 -5.37 34.85
C SER A 106 35.17 -6.73 35.37
N THR A 107 34.27 -7.56 35.91
CA THR A 107 34.58 -8.89 36.47
C THR A 107 34.06 -10.05 35.61
N ALA A 108 33.29 -9.76 34.56
CA ALA A 108 32.66 -10.79 33.74
C ALA A 108 33.49 -11.11 32.49
N LEU A 109 33.64 -12.40 32.17
CA LEU A 109 34.26 -12.89 30.93
C LEU A 109 33.28 -12.87 29.75
N GLU A 110 32.44 -11.84 29.71
CA GLU A 110 31.41 -11.66 28.70
C GLU A 110 31.10 -10.18 28.49
N VAL A 111 30.69 -9.84 27.27
CA VAL A 111 30.21 -8.50 26.93
C VAL A 111 28.80 -8.59 26.41
N ALA A 112 27.85 -7.99 27.12
CA ALA A 112 26.47 -7.88 26.67
C ALA A 112 26.28 -6.57 25.89
N VAL A 113 25.68 -6.66 24.70
CA VAL A 113 25.47 -5.54 23.78
C VAL A 113 24.03 -5.56 23.30
N SER A 114 23.33 -4.43 23.40
CA SER A 114 22.06 -4.23 22.70
C SER A 114 22.34 -3.44 21.43
N ALA A 115 21.93 -3.95 20.27
CA ALA A 115 22.18 -3.32 18.99
C ALA A 115 20.96 -3.45 18.07
N VAL A 116 20.78 -2.47 17.20
CA VAL A 116 19.70 -2.42 16.24
C VAL A 116 20.27 -2.57 14.83
N PHE A 117 19.91 -3.63 14.12
CA PHE A 117 20.27 -3.81 12.72
C PHE A 117 19.16 -3.24 11.84
N LEU A 118 19.47 -2.16 11.13
CA LEU A 118 18.59 -1.59 10.11
C LEU A 118 18.90 -2.19 8.76
N ARG A 119 17.91 -2.85 8.16
CA ARG A 119 18.04 -3.42 6.82
C ARG A 119 18.27 -2.31 5.79
N ASP A 120 19.38 -2.42 5.08
CA ASP A 120 19.81 -1.55 3.99
C ASP A 120 19.39 -2.16 2.66
N ASP A 121 18.09 -2.18 2.44
CA ASP A 121 17.51 -2.40 1.11
C ASP A 121 17.20 -1.04 0.50
N GLU A 122 17.46 -0.87 -0.80
CA GLU A 122 17.04 0.31 -1.55
C GLU A 122 15.53 0.48 -1.34
N ALA A 123 15.14 1.54 -0.62
CA ALA A 123 13.75 1.77 -0.25
C ALA A 123 12.89 1.66 -1.50
N LEU A 124 11.97 0.69 -1.52
CA LEU A 124 10.96 0.59 -2.56
C LEU A 124 10.18 1.91 -2.54
N ARG A 125 10.46 2.79 -3.50
CA ARG A 125 9.79 4.08 -3.63
C ARG A 125 8.33 3.81 -3.94
N VAL A 126 7.49 3.87 -2.93
CA VAL A 126 6.05 3.95 -3.10
C VAL A 126 5.77 5.39 -3.51
N PHE A 127 5.37 5.59 -4.75
CA PHE A 127 4.87 6.90 -5.17
C PHE A 127 3.51 7.11 -4.51
N PRO A 128 3.34 8.12 -3.63
CA PRO A 128 2.01 8.47 -3.18
C PRO A 128 1.21 8.91 -4.40
N VAL A 129 0.06 8.29 -4.64
CA VAL A 129 -0.96 8.86 -5.53
C VAL A 129 -1.36 10.18 -4.87
N ALA A 130 -1.12 11.29 -5.57
CA ALA A 130 -1.33 12.62 -5.02
C ALA A 130 -2.75 12.75 -4.41
N PRO A 131 -2.91 13.44 -3.27
CA PRO A 131 -4.23 13.68 -2.70
C PRO A 131 -4.98 14.66 -3.62
N GLY A 132 -5.77 14.11 -4.53
CA GLY A 132 -6.81 14.86 -5.20
C GLY A 132 -7.89 15.15 -4.18
N VAL A 133 -7.89 16.36 -3.61
CA VAL A 133 -9.05 16.88 -2.87
C VAL A 133 -10.16 17.03 -3.90
N ASN A 134 -10.99 16.01 -4.07
CA ASN A 134 -12.23 16.11 -4.80
C ASN A 134 -13.35 15.88 -3.79
N PRO A 135 -14.21 16.88 -3.48
CA PRO A 135 -15.35 16.64 -2.61
C PRO A 135 -16.16 15.53 -3.25
N ALA A 136 -16.30 14.39 -2.56
CA ALA A 136 -16.96 13.21 -3.07
C ALA A 136 -18.39 13.59 -3.51
N ALA A 137 -18.63 13.56 -4.82
CA ALA A 137 -19.99 13.68 -5.35
C ALA A 137 -20.64 12.29 -5.18
N GLY A 138 -21.42 12.12 -4.12
CA GLY A 138 -22.16 10.88 -3.89
C GLY A 138 -23.40 10.76 -4.80
N VAL A 139 -24.23 9.75 -4.54
CA VAL A 139 -25.52 9.52 -5.25
C VAL A 139 -26.40 10.79 -5.29
N GLU A 140 -26.41 11.58 -4.21
CA GLU A 140 -27.21 12.81 -4.11
C GLU A 140 -26.82 13.89 -5.14
N ALA A 141 -25.53 14.06 -5.39
CA ALA A 141 -25.02 15.03 -6.37
C ALA A 141 -25.46 14.64 -7.78
N VAL A 142 -25.36 13.35 -8.10
CA VAL A 142 -25.79 12.83 -9.41
C VAL A 142 -27.30 12.87 -9.55
N SER A 143 -28.06 12.55 -8.50
CA SER A 143 -29.52 12.70 -8.49
C SER A 143 -29.95 14.14 -8.76
N THR A 144 -29.21 15.12 -8.21
CA THR A 144 -29.47 16.54 -8.46
C THR A 144 -29.19 16.90 -9.91
N ALA A 145 -28.04 16.48 -10.46
CA ALA A 145 -27.68 16.73 -11.85
C ALA A 145 -28.65 16.06 -12.83
N VAL A 146 -29.13 14.84 -12.54
CA VAL A 146 -30.16 14.14 -13.31
C VAL A 146 -31.47 14.91 -13.30
N GLY A 147 -31.93 15.36 -12.13
CA GLY A 147 -33.14 16.18 -12.02
C GLY A 147 -33.05 17.47 -12.83
N SER A 148 -31.92 18.20 -12.74
CA SER A 148 -31.69 19.40 -13.54
C SER A 148 -31.66 19.11 -15.05
N THR A 149 -31.03 18.02 -15.46
CA THR A 149 -30.92 17.62 -16.87
C THR A 149 -32.28 17.25 -17.45
N LEU A 150 -33.07 16.43 -16.73
CA LEU A 150 -34.40 16.03 -17.18
C LEU A 150 -35.35 17.23 -17.31
N ASN A 151 -35.31 18.17 -16.37
CA ASN A 151 -36.13 19.39 -16.45
C ASN A 151 -35.79 20.22 -17.71
N VAL A 152 -34.50 20.40 -17.99
CA VAL A 152 -34.07 21.18 -19.18
C VAL A 152 -34.38 20.44 -20.47
N LEU A 153 -34.28 19.11 -20.50
CA LEU A 153 -34.68 18.33 -21.68
C LEU A 153 -36.19 18.47 -21.94
N ASP A 154 -37.02 18.39 -20.90
CA ASP A 154 -38.48 18.55 -20.98
C ASP A 154 -38.88 19.95 -21.48
N GLU A 155 -38.22 21.01 -20.97
CA GLU A 155 -38.44 22.40 -21.43
C GLU A 155 -38.19 22.60 -22.94
N PHE A 156 -37.30 21.77 -23.52
CA PHE A 156 -36.96 21.80 -24.94
C PHE A 156 -37.65 20.70 -25.76
N GLU A 157 -38.60 19.97 -25.15
CA GLU A 157 -39.33 18.84 -25.76
C GLU A 157 -38.38 17.75 -26.31
N LEU A 158 -37.27 17.50 -25.61
CA LEU A 158 -36.27 16.49 -25.94
C LEU A 158 -36.40 15.29 -24.99
N GLU A 159 -36.28 14.08 -25.53
CA GLU A 159 -36.36 12.85 -24.75
C GLU A 159 -35.00 12.14 -24.69
N SER A 160 -34.52 11.81 -23.48
CA SER A 160 -33.37 10.94 -23.28
C SER A 160 -33.52 10.10 -22.02
N GLY A 161 -33.31 8.79 -22.14
CA GLY A 161 -33.27 7.87 -21.00
C GLY A 161 -31.93 7.85 -20.27
N VAL A 162 -30.89 8.48 -20.82
CA VAL A 162 -29.52 8.40 -20.28
C VAL A 162 -29.39 8.99 -18.87
N PRO A 163 -30.02 10.14 -18.52
CA PRO A 163 -29.98 10.64 -17.15
C PRO A 163 -30.53 9.66 -16.11
N ALA A 164 -31.64 8.99 -16.42
CA ALA A 164 -32.23 7.99 -15.53
C ALA A 164 -31.31 6.76 -15.37
N LEU A 165 -30.72 6.27 -16.47
CA LEU A 165 -29.75 5.17 -16.46
C LEU A 165 -28.50 5.49 -15.64
N ALA A 166 -28.01 6.74 -15.70
CA ALA A 166 -26.87 7.18 -14.90
C ALA A 166 -27.18 7.12 -13.40
N LEU A 167 -28.36 7.57 -12.98
CA LEU A 167 -28.79 7.49 -11.58
C LEU A 167 -28.98 6.05 -11.12
N GLU A 168 -29.60 5.19 -11.93
CA GLU A 168 -29.80 3.78 -11.61
C GLU A 168 -28.46 3.07 -11.37
N GLU A 169 -27.52 3.24 -12.29
CA GLU A 169 -26.21 2.59 -12.21
C GLU A 169 -25.38 3.07 -11.00
N ILE A 170 -25.46 4.36 -10.66
CA ILE A 170 -24.74 4.92 -9.52
C ILE A 170 -25.40 4.54 -8.19
N THR A 171 -26.74 4.42 -8.16
CA THR A 171 -27.46 3.87 -7.02
C THR A 171 -27.07 2.42 -6.80
N ARG A 172 -26.99 1.62 -7.87
CA ARG A 172 -26.51 0.24 -7.83
C ARG A 172 -25.10 0.13 -7.25
N TRP A 173 -24.20 1.06 -7.57
CA TRP A 173 -22.87 1.09 -6.95
C TRP A 173 -22.93 1.36 -5.45
N SER A 174 -23.82 2.25 -5.02
CA SER A 174 -23.97 2.59 -3.60
C SER A 174 -24.57 1.49 -2.74
N GLU A 175 -25.39 0.63 -3.33
CA GLU A 175 -26.06 -0.49 -2.67
C GLU A 175 -25.24 -1.79 -2.71
N ALA A 176 -24.13 -1.81 -3.45
CA ALA A 176 -23.30 -3.01 -3.60
C ALA A 176 -22.41 -3.23 -2.37
N ASP A 177 -22.58 -4.39 -1.70
CA ASP A 177 -21.76 -4.77 -0.54
C ASP A 177 -20.27 -4.97 -0.88
N ASP A 178 -19.95 -5.46 -2.08
CA ASP A 178 -18.59 -5.74 -2.57
C ASP A 178 -18.39 -5.09 -3.96
N LEU A 179 -18.26 -3.77 -4.00
CA LEU A 179 -18.06 -3.04 -5.25
C LEU A 179 -16.61 -3.17 -5.77
N ASP A 180 -16.44 -3.71 -6.98
CA ASP A 180 -15.14 -3.78 -7.66
C ASP A 180 -14.84 -2.46 -8.38
N SER A 181 -13.69 -1.83 -8.08
CA SER A 181 -13.28 -0.60 -8.76
C SER A 181 -13.19 -0.76 -10.27
N GLN A 182 -12.83 -1.95 -10.77
CA GLN A 182 -12.77 -2.19 -12.20
C GLN A 182 -14.16 -2.07 -12.83
N ASP A 183 -15.19 -2.57 -12.15
CA ASP A 183 -16.58 -2.51 -12.61
C ASP A 183 -17.09 -1.06 -12.56
N VAL A 184 -16.70 -0.28 -11.56
CA VAL A 184 -16.99 1.16 -11.50
C VAL A 184 -16.34 1.91 -12.67
N PHE A 185 -15.06 1.69 -12.96
CA PHE A 185 -14.40 2.36 -14.09
C PHE A 185 -15.02 1.99 -15.44
N VAL A 186 -15.37 0.72 -15.65
CA VAL A 186 -16.08 0.28 -16.85
C VAL A 186 -17.47 0.92 -16.93
N GLY A 187 -18.18 1.00 -15.81
CA GLY A 187 -19.49 1.65 -15.73
C GLY A 187 -19.42 3.15 -16.02
N VAL A 188 -18.45 3.87 -15.47
CA VAL A 188 -18.21 5.30 -15.78
C VAL A 188 -17.91 5.47 -17.28
N ALA A 189 -17.02 4.66 -17.85
CA ALA A 189 -16.70 4.73 -19.28
C ALA A 189 -17.94 4.46 -20.17
N SER A 190 -18.77 3.49 -19.77
CA SER A 190 -20.02 3.17 -20.46
C SER A 190 -21.05 4.30 -20.38
N LEU A 191 -21.25 4.89 -19.19
CA LEU A 191 -22.18 6.00 -19.00
C LEU A 191 -21.74 7.26 -19.73
N THR A 192 -20.46 7.60 -19.65
CA THR A 192 -19.91 8.78 -20.36
C THR A 192 -20.03 8.64 -21.87
N ALA A 193 -19.79 7.44 -22.42
CA ALA A 193 -20.03 7.15 -23.84
C ALA A 193 -21.51 7.31 -24.21
N LYS A 194 -22.45 6.78 -23.41
CA LYS A 194 -23.89 6.96 -23.65
C LYS A 194 -24.35 8.42 -23.58
N ILE A 195 -23.76 9.21 -22.70
CA ILE A 195 -24.03 10.65 -22.62
C ILE A 195 -23.52 11.35 -23.89
N ASP A 196 -22.31 11.02 -24.34
CA ASP A 196 -21.74 11.57 -25.56
C ASP A 196 -22.60 11.17 -26.79
N GLU A 197 -23.07 9.92 -26.87
CA GLU A 197 -24.02 9.45 -27.90
C GLU A 197 -25.37 10.21 -27.85
N ALA A 198 -25.94 10.42 -26.66
CA ALA A 198 -27.19 11.18 -26.51
C ALA A 198 -27.04 12.66 -26.89
N ILE A 199 -25.87 13.26 -26.64
CA ILE A 199 -25.55 14.62 -27.08
C ILE A 199 -25.56 14.70 -28.62
N GLU A 200 -25.03 13.68 -29.29
CA GLU A 200 -25.03 13.59 -30.75
C GLU A 200 -26.42 13.31 -31.32
N GLU A 201 -27.16 12.35 -30.77
CA GLU A 201 -28.51 11.96 -31.23
C GLU A 201 -29.52 13.11 -31.08
N LEU A 202 -29.41 13.89 -30.01
CA LEU A 202 -30.22 15.08 -29.78
C LEU A 202 -29.69 16.32 -30.52
N GLU A 203 -28.66 16.19 -31.35
CA GLU A 203 -28.05 17.26 -32.15
C GLU A 203 -27.62 18.50 -31.35
N LEU A 204 -27.25 18.31 -30.07
CA LEU A 204 -27.01 19.43 -29.14
C LEU A 204 -25.72 20.22 -29.46
N LEU A 205 -24.77 19.59 -30.15
CA LEU A 205 -23.46 20.19 -30.48
C LEU A 205 -23.54 21.25 -31.59
N HIS A 206 -24.53 21.18 -32.46
CA HIS A 206 -24.58 21.97 -33.70
C HIS A 206 -25.65 23.06 -33.67
N ASP A 207 -26.55 23.05 -32.68
CA ASP A 207 -27.63 24.01 -32.52
C ASP A 207 -27.39 24.90 -31.29
N LEU A 208 -27.08 26.18 -31.53
CA LEU A 208 -26.87 27.17 -30.47
C LEU A 208 -28.12 27.40 -29.60
N THR A 209 -29.31 27.12 -30.11
CA THR A 209 -30.54 27.22 -29.31
C THR A 209 -30.62 26.11 -28.27
N ARG A 210 -29.92 24.98 -28.48
CA ARG A 210 -29.86 23.83 -27.57
C ARG A 210 -28.66 23.86 -26.62
N TRP A 211 -28.05 25.03 -26.46
CA TRP A 211 -26.88 25.21 -25.60
C TRP A 211 -27.14 24.83 -24.13
N GLU A 212 -28.32 25.15 -23.59
CA GLU A 212 -28.61 24.84 -22.18
C GLU A 212 -28.78 23.32 -21.96
N PRO A 213 -29.55 22.57 -22.78
CA PRO A 213 -29.54 21.11 -22.75
C PRO A 213 -28.14 20.49 -22.88
N TYR A 214 -27.32 20.99 -23.81
CA TYR A 214 -25.93 20.54 -23.97
C TYR A 214 -25.13 20.69 -22.68
N LYS A 215 -25.18 21.88 -22.07
CA LYS A 215 -24.46 22.20 -20.84
C LYS A 215 -24.89 21.30 -19.68
N GLN A 216 -26.18 21.00 -19.55
CA GLN A 216 -26.67 20.09 -18.52
C GLN A 216 -26.18 18.65 -18.74
N MET A 217 -26.18 18.15 -19.98
CA MET A 217 -25.63 16.83 -20.30
C MET A 217 -24.12 16.73 -19.98
N ILE A 218 -23.35 17.78 -20.25
CA ILE A 218 -21.93 17.84 -19.86
C ILE A 218 -21.76 17.91 -18.33
N ALA A 219 -22.61 18.65 -17.63
CA ALA A 219 -22.58 18.69 -16.17
C ALA A 219 -22.90 17.32 -15.55
N LEU A 220 -23.90 16.61 -16.08
CA LEU A 220 -24.22 15.24 -15.69
C LEU A 220 -23.02 14.32 -15.91
N ARG A 221 -22.37 14.38 -17.08
CA ARG A 221 -21.15 13.61 -17.39
C ARG A 221 -20.06 13.83 -16.35
N PHE A 222 -19.85 15.08 -15.95
CA PHE A 222 -18.86 15.44 -14.94
C PHE A 222 -19.19 14.85 -13.56
N GLU A 223 -20.45 14.93 -13.13
CA GLU A 223 -20.89 14.34 -11.86
C GLU A 223 -20.83 12.82 -11.85
N VAL A 224 -21.09 12.14 -12.98
CA VAL A 224 -20.88 10.68 -13.13
C VAL A 224 -19.41 10.31 -12.92
N VAL A 225 -18.48 11.05 -13.51
CA VAL A 225 -17.04 10.81 -13.33
C VAL A 225 -16.64 11.00 -11.87
N ARG A 226 -17.10 12.10 -11.24
CA ARG A 226 -16.80 12.39 -9.83
C ARG A 226 -17.41 11.36 -8.89
N ALA A 227 -18.60 10.83 -9.19
CA ALA A 227 -19.18 9.74 -8.43
C ALA A 227 -18.35 8.46 -8.55
N GLY A 228 -17.91 8.11 -9.76
CA GLY A 228 -17.01 6.98 -9.96
C GLY A 228 -15.69 7.12 -9.19
N GLU A 229 -15.09 8.32 -9.20
CA GLU A 229 -13.94 8.64 -8.36
C GLU A 229 -14.25 8.50 -6.87
N ALA A 230 -15.41 8.96 -6.40
CA ALA A 230 -15.82 8.82 -5.00
C ALA A 230 -15.96 7.35 -4.58
N PHE A 231 -16.67 6.53 -5.37
CA PHE A 231 -16.82 5.09 -5.10
C PHE A 231 -15.51 4.32 -5.17
N THR A 232 -14.58 4.75 -6.03
CA THR A 232 -13.24 4.15 -6.12
C THR A 232 -12.24 4.71 -5.10
N SER A 233 -12.50 5.89 -4.53
CA SER A 233 -11.66 6.49 -3.47
C SER A 233 -11.76 5.76 -2.14
N SER A 234 -12.91 5.14 -1.85
CA SER A 234 -13.10 4.27 -0.68
C SER A 234 -12.74 2.81 -0.96
N THR A 235 -12.60 2.41 -2.24
CA THR A 235 -12.14 1.07 -2.57
C THR A 235 -10.62 1.00 -2.36
N SER A 236 -10.16 0.03 -1.56
CA SER A 236 -8.77 -0.18 -1.14
C SER A 236 -7.74 0.32 -2.17
N THR A 237 -7.02 1.39 -1.84
CA THR A 237 -6.00 2.02 -2.68
C THR A 237 -5.06 0.97 -3.25
N VAL A 238 -5.08 0.71 -4.55
CA VAL A 238 -4.19 -0.31 -5.13
C VAL A 238 -2.81 0.30 -5.32
N PHE A 239 -1.76 -0.39 -4.89
CA PHE A 239 -0.37 0.01 -5.13
C PHE A 239 0.37 -1.05 -5.94
N ASP A 240 1.37 -0.63 -6.69
CA ASP A 240 2.19 -1.53 -7.52
C ASP A 240 3.37 -2.09 -6.72
N LEU A 241 3.58 -3.41 -6.79
CA LEU A 241 4.69 -4.12 -6.18
C LEU A 241 5.51 -4.83 -7.26
N PHE A 242 6.78 -4.46 -7.38
CA PHE A 242 7.70 -5.13 -8.29
C PHE A 242 8.28 -6.42 -7.67
N VAL A 243 8.11 -7.54 -8.36
CA VAL A 243 8.63 -8.84 -7.93
C VAL A 243 10.05 -9.02 -8.48
N ALA A 244 11.05 -8.83 -7.64
CA ALA A 244 12.45 -8.94 -8.03
C ALA A 244 12.92 -10.40 -8.23
N VAL A 245 12.37 -11.33 -7.45
CA VAL A 245 12.75 -12.76 -7.46
C VAL A 245 11.50 -13.61 -7.66
N PRO A 246 11.54 -14.71 -8.43
CA PRO A 246 10.34 -15.51 -8.65
C PRO A 246 9.87 -16.18 -7.36
N GLN A 247 8.66 -15.85 -6.91
CA GLN A 247 8.15 -16.30 -5.60
C GLN A 247 6.62 -16.52 -5.61
N PRO A 248 6.07 -17.36 -4.71
CA PRO A 248 4.63 -17.59 -4.62
C PRO A 248 3.85 -16.34 -4.17
N VAL A 249 2.63 -16.15 -4.69
CA VAL A 249 1.77 -15.01 -4.29
C VAL A 249 1.54 -14.99 -2.78
N LEU A 250 1.35 -16.17 -2.17
CA LEU A 250 1.13 -16.28 -0.72
C LEU A 250 2.35 -15.80 0.10
N ALA A 251 3.56 -16.06 -0.39
CA ALA A 251 4.78 -15.61 0.27
C ALA A 251 4.92 -14.07 0.16
N ILE A 252 4.63 -13.52 -1.03
CA ILE A 252 4.56 -12.07 -1.25
C ILE A 252 3.54 -11.44 -0.30
N CYS A 253 2.32 -11.98 -0.24
CA CYS A 253 1.27 -11.45 0.63
C CYS A 253 1.63 -11.59 2.12
N ALA A 254 2.29 -12.67 2.54
CA ALA A 254 2.76 -12.82 3.91
C ALA A 254 3.86 -11.81 4.26
N GLU A 255 4.73 -11.46 3.30
CA GLU A 255 5.75 -10.41 3.48
C GLU A 255 5.12 -9.01 3.58
N VAL A 256 4.08 -8.75 2.77
CA VAL A 256 3.47 -7.43 2.64
C VAL A 256 2.40 -7.16 3.70
N TYR A 257 1.57 -8.14 4.03
CA TYR A 257 0.41 -8.01 4.93
C TYR A 257 0.55 -8.78 6.25
N GLY A 258 1.59 -9.61 6.39
CA GLY A 258 1.75 -10.50 7.54
C GLY A 258 1.09 -11.88 7.32
N ALA A 259 1.54 -12.86 8.10
CA ALA A 259 1.15 -14.26 7.92
C ALA A 259 -0.33 -14.55 8.20
N ALA A 260 -0.96 -13.77 9.09
CA ALA A 260 -2.37 -13.93 9.45
C ALA A 260 -3.30 -13.61 8.27
N ASP A 261 -3.06 -12.50 7.58
CA ASP A 261 -3.94 -11.99 6.52
C ASP A 261 -3.51 -12.43 5.11
N ALA A 262 -2.36 -13.11 5.00
CA ALA A 262 -1.74 -13.49 3.73
C ALA A 262 -2.67 -14.25 2.79
N ARG A 263 -3.52 -15.15 3.31
CA ARG A 263 -4.43 -15.97 2.49
C ARG A 263 -5.53 -15.15 1.85
N ASP A 264 -6.15 -14.26 2.63
CA ASP A 264 -7.26 -13.44 2.16
C ASP A 264 -6.78 -12.43 1.12
N PHE A 265 -5.63 -11.80 1.39
CA PHE A 265 -5.01 -10.91 0.41
C PHE A 265 -4.46 -11.67 -0.81
N ALA A 266 -3.97 -12.91 -0.68
CA ALA A 266 -3.54 -13.70 -1.84
C ALA A 266 -4.68 -13.94 -2.83
N ALA A 267 -5.90 -14.20 -2.35
CA ALA A 267 -7.07 -14.33 -3.23
C ALA A 267 -7.38 -13.01 -3.95
N LYS A 268 -7.38 -11.88 -3.22
CA LYS A 268 -7.60 -10.54 -3.78
C LYS A 268 -6.54 -10.17 -4.82
N VAL A 269 -5.26 -10.38 -4.53
CA VAL A 269 -4.13 -10.12 -5.44
C VAL A 269 -4.19 -11.02 -6.68
N THR A 270 -4.55 -12.29 -6.51
CA THR A 270 -4.69 -13.23 -7.63
C THR A 270 -5.80 -12.78 -8.58
N LYS A 271 -6.95 -12.34 -8.05
CA LYS A 271 -8.07 -11.79 -8.82
C LYS A 271 -7.68 -10.49 -9.52
N ALA A 272 -7.12 -9.53 -8.78
CA ALA A 272 -6.73 -8.21 -9.29
C ALA A 272 -5.71 -8.27 -10.44
N ASN A 273 -4.79 -9.24 -10.40
CA ASN A 273 -3.74 -9.41 -11.42
C ASN A 273 -4.04 -10.50 -12.45
N ARG A 274 -5.23 -11.13 -12.38
CA ARG A 274 -5.65 -12.23 -13.27
C ARG A 274 -4.60 -13.34 -13.39
N LEU A 275 -3.95 -13.68 -12.27
CA LEU A 275 -2.88 -14.66 -12.26
C LEU A 275 -3.46 -16.06 -12.51
N ARG A 276 -3.12 -16.67 -13.66
CA ARG A 276 -3.52 -18.04 -14.00
C ARG A 276 -2.95 -19.08 -13.05
N THR A 277 -1.82 -18.79 -12.40
CA THR A 277 -1.11 -19.74 -11.54
C THR A 277 -0.57 -19.02 -10.30
N PRO A 278 -1.32 -18.99 -9.18
CA PRO A 278 -0.92 -18.28 -7.96
C PRO A 278 0.31 -18.89 -7.26
N GLY A 279 0.76 -20.07 -7.70
CA GLY A 279 1.89 -20.78 -7.11
C GLY A 279 3.26 -20.14 -7.35
N ARG A 280 3.43 -19.32 -8.41
CA ARG A 280 4.73 -18.67 -8.69
C ARG A 280 4.60 -17.46 -9.61
N VAL A 281 4.87 -16.28 -9.08
CA VAL A 281 4.97 -15.04 -9.86
C VAL A 281 6.40 -14.90 -10.38
N PRO A 282 6.63 -14.66 -11.68
CA PRO A 282 7.98 -14.51 -12.23
C PRO A 282 8.62 -13.19 -11.82
N ALA A 283 9.95 -13.18 -11.74
CA ALA A 283 10.72 -11.95 -11.58
C ALA A 283 10.46 -10.97 -12.73
N GLY A 284 10.49 -9.67 -12.43
CA GLY A 284 10.16 -8.62 -13.40
C GLY A 284 8.67 -8.29 -13.49
N THR A 285 7.81 -9.00 -12.75
CA THR A 285 6.36 -8.75 -12.75
C THR A 285 6.00 -7.64 -11.78
N THR A 286 5.21 -6.67 -12.22
CA THR A 286 4.56 -5.70 -11.34
C THR A 286 3.17 -6.20 -10.97
N LEU A 287 2.95 -6.41 -9.67
CA LEU A 287 1.66 -6.82 -9.12
C LEU A 287 0.90 -5.63 -8.56
N LYS A 288 -0.38 -5.55 -8.89
CA LYS A 288 -1.36 -4.67 -8.27
C LYS A 288 -1.80 -5.24 -6.92
N MET A 289 -1.47 -4.56 -5.84
CA MET A 289 -1.66 -5.00 -4.47
C MET A 289 -2.71 -4.12 -3.77
N PRO A 290 -3.75 -4.68 -3.13
CA PRO A 290 -4.71 -3.88 -2.37
C PRO A 290 -4.04 -3.17 -1.18
N ALA A 291 -4.32 -1.91 -0.93
CA ALA A 291 -3.96 -1.29 0.36
C ALA A 291 -4.78 -1.94 1.48
N VAL A 292 -4.20 -1.95 2.68
CA VAL A 292 -4.91 -2.38 3.87
C VAL A 292 -5.89 -1.27 4.22
N SER A 293 -7.18 -1.52 4.04
CA SER A 293 -8.25 -0.68 4.56
C SER A 293 -8.25 -0.82 6.08
N SER A 294 -7.90 0.27 6.78
CA SER A 294 -8.01 0.40 8.23
C SER A 294 -9.43 0.73 8.65
#